data_AF-A0AAN0LY11-F1
#
_entry.id   AF-A0AAN0LY11-F1
#
_cell.length_a   1.000
_cell.length_b   1.000
_cell.length_c   1.000
_cell.angle_alpha   90.00
_cell.angle_beta   90.00
_cell.angle_gamma   90.00
#
_symmetry.space_group_name_H-M   'P 1'
#
loop_
_entity.id
_entity.type
_entity.pdbx_description
1 polymer ?
#
loop_
_entity_poly.entity_id
_entity_poly.type
_entity_poly.pdbx_seq_one_letter_code
_entity_poly.pdbx_strand_id
1 'polypeptide(L)'
;MVDLFAFWTPLYPKLQAIIPDVLGGVSLDEFIRGINFVERGAIRIEGDELTYPLHILVRYNIEKLMFVEAHDAHGLDQKFADEMTRILKLTPRISK
;
A
#
# COMPACT_ATOMS: atom_id res chain seq x y z
N MET A 1 7.10 -4.47 14.52
CA MET A 1 5.70 -4.02 14.39
C MET A 1 5.49 -2.98 15.49
N VAL A 2 5.11 -1.75 15.14
CA VAL A 2 4.90 -0.68 16.13
C VAL A 2 3.64 -1.02 16.93
N ASP A 3 3.69 -0.83 18.25
CA ASP A 3 2.48 -0.90 19.07
C ASP A 3 1.66 0.38 18.85
N LEU A 4 0.68 0.28 17.96
CA LEU A 4 -0.20 1.38 17.57
C LEU A 4 -1.07 1.87 18.73
N PHE A 5 -1.49 0.97 19.62
CA PHE A 5 -2.26 1.36 20.80
C PHE A 5 -1.38 2.17 21.75
N ALA A 6 -0.16 1.73 22.01
CA ALA A 6 0.78 2.48 22.84
C ALA A 6 1.12 3.85 22.23
N PHE A 7 1.30 3.92 20.92
CA PHE A 7 1.60 5.18 20.23
C PHE A 7 0.43 6.16 20.26
N TRP A 8 -0.79 5.70 19.95
CA TRP A 8 -1.95 6.58 19.79
C TRP A 8 -2.68 6.90 21.09
N THR A 9 -2.62 6.05 22.13
CA THR A 9 -3.29 6.32 23.43
C THR A 9 -3.02 7.73 23.98
N PRO A 10 -1.77 8.23 24.05
CA PRO A 10 -1.50 9.59 24.56
C PRO A 10 -1.79 10.71 23.55
N LEU A 11 -1.93 10.39 22.25
CA LEU A 11 -2.06 11.37 21.17
C LEU A 11 -3.50 11.55 20.67
N TYR A 12 -4.30 10.49 20.71
CA TYR A 12 -5.63 10.47 20.12
C TYR A 12 -6.59 11.50 20.73
N PRO A 13 -6.63 11.71 22.07
CA PRO A 13 -7.46 12.78 22.64
C PRO A 13 -7.08 14.18 22.13
N LYS A 14 -5.79 14.42 21.86
CA LYS A 14 -5.32 15.69 21.30
C LYS A 14 -5.77 15.85 19.85
N LEU A 15 -5.70 14.77 19.07
CA LEU A 15 -6.17 14.77 17.69
C LEU A 15 -7.69 15.00 17.61
N GLN A 16 -8.47 14.35 18.47
CA GLN A 16 -9.92 14.57 18.56
C GLN A 16 -10.27 16.04 18.88
N ALA A 17 -9.49 16.70 19.73
CA ALA A 17 -9.69 18.12 20.04
C ALA A 17 -9.37 19.06 18.86
N ILE A 18 -8.51 18.65 17.92
CA ILE A 18 -8.14 19.45 16.73
C ILE A 18 -9.22 19.35 15.64
N ILE A 19 -9.81 18.16 15.45
CA ILE A 19 -10.83 17.90 14.42
C ILE A 19 -12.09 17.21 15.00
N PRO A 20 -12.80 17.87 15.94
CA PRO A 20 -13.91 17.28 16.67
C PRO A 20 -15.08 16.90 15.75
N ASP A 21 -15.31 17.65 14.67
CA ASP A 21 -16.39 17.38 13.72
C ASP A 21 -16.21 16.05 12.97
N VAL A 22 -14.97 15.57 12.84
CA VAL A 22 -14.64 14.32 12.13
C VAL A 22 -14.43 13.15 13.10
N LEU A 23 -13.72 13.38 14.22
CA LEU A 23 -13.30 12.31 15.13
C LEU A 23 -13.97 12.32 16.51
N GLY A 24 -14.81 13.31 16.82
CA GLY A 24 -15.40 13.49 18.15
C GLY A 24 -16.26 12.32 18.62
N GLY A 25 -16.87 11.58 17.69
CA GLY A 25 -17.65 10.36 17.96
C GLY A 25 -16.90 9.05 17.70
N VAL A 26 -15.64 9.10 17.27
CA VAL A 26 -14.87 7.90 16.87
C VAL A 26 -14.02 7.44 18.04
N SER A 27 -14.14 6.17 18.44
CA SER A 27 -13.31 5.58 19.49
C SER A 27 -11.86 5.34 19.00
N LEU A 28 -10.92 5.18 19.94
CA LEU A 28 -9.53 4.85 19.60
C LEU A 28 -9.41 3.52 18.82
N ASP A 29 -10.21 2.52 19.16
CA ASP A 29 -10.22 1.23 18.45
C ASP A 29 -10.69 1.39 17.00
N GLU A 30 -11.78 2.13 16.77
CA GLU A 30 -12.29 2.43 15.43
C GLU A 30 -11.27 3.22 14.60
N PHE A 31 -10.62 4.21 15.21
CA PHE A 31 -9.56 4.98 14.56
C PHE A 31 -8.38 4.11 14.16
N ILE A 32 -7.87 3.26 15.07
CA ILE A 32 -6.75 2.35 14.79
C ILE A 32 -7.13 1.37 13.67
N ARG A 33 -8.35 0.83 13.67
CA ARG A 33 -8.83 -0.01 12.56
C ARG A 33 -8.90 0.75 11.24
N GLY A 34 -9.37 2.00 11.27
CA GLY A 34 -9.51 2.84 10.08
C GLY A 34 -8.18 3.17 9.42
N ILE A 35 -7.16 3.58 10.20
CA ILE A 35 -5.84 3.93 9.63
C ILE A 35 -5.02 2.70 9.18
N ASN A 36 -5.40 1.50 9.61
CA ASN A 36 -4.78 0.23 9.20
C ASN A 36 -5.67 -0.55 8.22
N PHE A 37 -6.56 0.14 7.52
CA PHE A 37 -7.36 -0.50 6.48
C PHE A 37 -6.46 -1.05 5.37
N VAL A 38 -6.70 -2.30 4.98
CA VAL A 38 -5.91 -3.01 3.98
C VAL A 38 -6.72 -3.10 2.70
N GLU A 39 -6.16 -2.61 1.62
CA GLU A 39 -6.78 -2.66 0.30
C GLU A 39 -5.72 -2.84 -0.77
N ARG A 40 -6.08 -3.62 -1.80
CA ARG A 40 -5.21 -3.75 -2.97
C ARG A 40 -5.29 -2.45 -3.77
N GLY A 41 -4.19 -1.73 -3.84
CA GLY A 41 -4.00 -0.57 -4.70
C GLY A 41 -3.05 -0.83 -5.86
N ALA A 42 -3.14 -0.04 -6.94
CA ALA A 42 -2.17 -0.09 -8.02
C ALA A 42 -0.91 0.74 -7.71
N ILE A 43 -1.03 1.75 -6.85
CA ILE A 43 -0.01 2.75 -6.56
C ILE A 43 0.79 2.34 -5.32
N ARG A 44 2.07 2.04 -5.51
CA ARG A 44 2.95 1.54 -4.43
C ARG A 44 3.02 2.48 -3.23
N ILE A 45 3.14 3.78 -3.45
CA ILE A 45 3.32 4.77 -2.35
C ILE A 45 2.04 5.01 -1.53
N GLU A 46 0.91 4.49 -2.01
CA GLU A 46 -0.39 4.54 -1.34
C GLU A 46 -0.75 3.17 -0.72
N GLY A 47 0.08 2.14 -0.92
CA GLY A 47 -0.19 0.79 -0.43
C GLY A 47 -0.09 0.68 1.10
N ASP A 48 -0.98 -0.11 1.69
CA ASP A 48 -0.95 -0.44 3.11
C ASP A 48 0.27 -1.32 3.47
N GLU A 49 0.52 -1.51 4.76
CA GLU A 49 1.71 -2.24 5.25
C GLU A 49 1.77 -3.70 4.75
N LEU A 50 0.65 -4.35 4.46
CA LEU A 50 0.60 -5.74 4.00
C LEU A 50 0.73 -5.85 2.49
N THR A 51 0.20 -4.91 1.73
CA THR A 51 0.24 -4.94 0.26
C THR A 51 1.46 -4.22 -0.32
N TYR A 52 2.05 -3.26 0.39
CA TYR A 52 3.25 -2.54 -0.02
C TYR A 52 4.43 -3.46 -0.41
N PRO A 53 4.80 -4.49 0.39
CA PRO A 53 5.90 -5.39 0.03
C PRO A 53 5.65 -6.17 -1.27
N LEU A 54 4.39 -6.42 -1.63
CA LEU A 54 4.04 -7.11 -2.87
C LEU A 54 4.42 -6.28 -4.10
N HIS A 55 4.29 -4.95 -4.03
CA HIS A 55 4.76 -4.05 -5.09
C HIS A 55 6.28 -4.05 -5.25
N ILE A 56 7.02 -4.32 -4.18
CA ILE A 56 8.47 -4.48 -4.22
C ILE A 56 8.82 -5.79 -4.90
N LEU A 57 8.11 -6.88 -4.57
CA LEU A 57 8.30 -8.17 -5.23
C LEU A 57 8.05 -8.10 -6.75
N VAL A 58 7.00 -7.39 -7.18
CA VAL A 58 6.74 -7.14 -8.61
C VAL A 58 7.95 -6.47 -9.25
N ARG A 59 8.46 -5.37 -8.67
CA ARG A 59 9.61 -4.62 -9.21
C ARG A 59 10.87 -5.46 -9.25
N TYR A 60 11.14 -6.19 -8.18
CA TYR A 60 12.27 -7.11 -8.11
C TYR A 60 12.22 -8.15 -9.24
N ASN A 61 11.07 -8.76 -9.50
CA ASN A 61 10.94 -9.77 -10.55
C ASN A 61 11.13 -9.16 -11.94
N ILE A 62 10.66 -7.93 -12.16
CA ILE A 62 10.87 -7.20 -13.42
C ILE A 62 12.34 -6.81 -13.59
N GLU A 63 13.01 -6.34 -12.55
CA GLU A 63 14.45 -6.04 -12.56
C GLU A 63 15.27 -7.31 -12.81
N LYS A 64 14.91 -8.44 -12.19
CA LYS A 64 15.54 -9.73 -12.43
C LYS A 64 15.39 -10.18 -13.89
N LEU A 65 14.20 -10.04 -14.48
CA LEU A 65 13.95 -10.33 -15.89
C LEU A 65 14.89 -9.51 -16.80
N MET A 66 15.07 -8.22 -16.50
CA MET A 66 15.94 -7.35 -17.30
C MET A 66 17.42 -7.68 -17.15
N PHE A 67 17.91 -7.79 -15.90
CA PHE A 67 19.35 -7.84 -15.63
C PHE A 67 19.93 -9.25 -15.61
N VAL A 68 19.13 -10.25 -15.24
CA VAL A 68 19.59 -11.66 -15.13
C VAL A 68 19.18 -12.46 -16.36
N GLU A 69 17.94 -12.29 -16.81
CA GLU A 69 17.41 -13.02 -17.97
C GLU A 69 17.64 -12.28 -19.29
N ALA A 70 18.34 -11.12 -19.23
CA ALA A 70 18.76 -10.31 -20.37
C ALA A 70 17.62 -9.88 -21.32
N HIS A 71 16.43 -9.67 -20.76
CA HIS A 71 15.30 -9.11 -21.50
C HIS A 71 15.47 -7.59 -21.67
N ASP A 72 15.25 -7.06 -22.88
CA ASP A 72 15.32 -5.63 -23.13
C ASP A 72 14.03 -4.89 -22.65
N ALA A 73 13.91 -3.60 -22.93
CA ALA A 73 12.75 -2.83 -22.48
C ALA A 73 11.47 -3.09 -23.30
N HIS A 74 11.53 -3.85 -24.39
CA HIS A 74 10.41 -4.03 -25.30
C HIS A 74 9.27 -4.84 -24.64
N GLY A 75 8.09 -4.23 -24.48
CA GLY A 75 6.92 -4.88 -23.86
C GLY A 75 7.01 -5.02 -22.33
N LEU A 76 7.91 -4.29 -21.68
CA LEU A 76 8.09 -4.31 -20.23
C LEU A 76 6.84 -3.83 -19.47
N ASP A 77 6.08 -2.93 -20.06
CA ASP A 77 4.78 -2.45 -19.56
C ASP A 77 3.76 -3.59 -19.41
N GLN A 78 3.65 -4.45 -20.42
CA GLN A 78 2.78 -5.62 -20.37
C GLN A 78 3.30 -6.64 -19.36
N LYS A 79 4.61 -6.92 -19.33
CA LYS A 79 5.22 -7.83 -18.33
C LYS A 79 4.97 -7.35 -16.91
N PHE A 80 5.09 -6.04 -16.67
CA PHE A 80 4.78 -5.43 -15.39
C PHE A 80 3.28 -5.58 -15.05
N ALA A 81 2.39 -5.31 -15.99
CA ALA A 81 0.94 -5.45 -15.80
C ALA A 81 0.53 -6.90 -15.49
N ASP A 82 1.14 -7.87 -16.17
CA ASP A 82 0.92 -9.30 -15.95
C ASP A 82 1.40 -9.70 -14.54
N GLU A 83 2.57 -9.23 -14.13
CA GLU A 83 3.15 -9.54 -12.82
C GLU A 83 2.37 -8.90 -11.67
N MET A 84 1.91 -7.65 -11.84
CA MET A 84 0.95 -7.01 -10.94
C MET A 84 -0.35 -7.81 -10.85
N THR A 85 -0.89 -8.28 -11.98
CA THR A 85 -2.09 -9.12 -11.99
C THR A 85 -1.84 -10.45 -11.29
N ARG A 86 -0.66 -11.05 -11.45
CA ARG A 86 -0.29 -12.31 -10.83
C ARG A 86 -0.20 -12.21 -9.31
N ILE A 87 0.53 -11.20 -8.81
CA ILE A 87 0.84 -11.02 -7.38
C ILE A 87 -0.30 -10.31 -6.64
N LEU A 88 -0.71 -9.14 -7.14
CA LEU A 88 -1.68 -8.26 -6.47
C LEU A 88 -3.12 -8.49 -6.92
N LYS A 89 -3.36 -9.33 -7.94
CA LYS A 89 -4.69 -9.55 -8.53
C LYS A 89 -5.32 -8.24 -9.04
N LEU A 90 -4.45 -7.32 -9.48
CA LEU A 90 -4.82 -6.02 -10.03
C LEU A 90 -4.17 -5.83 -11.39
N THR A 91 -4.97 -5.39 -12.35
CA THR A 91 -4.46 -4.94 -13.64
C THR A 91 -4.38 -3.42 -13.62
N PRO A 92 -3.17 -2.82 -13.61
CA PRO A 92 -3.04 -1.38 -13.60
C PRO A 92 -3.63 -0.79 -14.90
N ARG A 93 -4.42 0.28 -14.77
CA ARG A 93 -4.84 1.04 -15.96
C ARG A 93 -3.63 1.82 -16.45
N ILE A 94 -3.12 1.43 -17.61
CA ILE A 94 -2.11 2.21 -18.32
C ILE A 94 -2.85 3.43 -18.89
N SER A 95 -2.70 4.60 -18.26
CA SER A 95 -3.13 5.85 -18.88
C SER A 95 -2.27 6.05 -20.12
N LYS A 96 -2.91 6.08 -21.29
CA LYS A 96 -2.29 6.49 -22.56
C LYS A 96 -1.80 7.93 -22.50
#